data_AF-A0AAW5QRV8-F1
#
_entry.id   AF-A0AAW5QRV8-F1
#
_cell.length_a   1.000
_cell.length_b   1.000
_cell.length_c   1.000
_cell.angle_alpha   90.00
_cell.angle_beta   90.00
_cell.angle_gamma   90.00
#
_symmetry.space_group_name_H-M   'P 1'
#
loop_
_entity.id
_entity.type
_entity.pdbx_description
1 polymer ?
#
loop_
_entity_poly.entity_id
_entity_poly.type
_entity_poly.pdbx_seq_one_letter_code
_entity_poly.pdbx_strand_id
1 'polypeptide(L)' 'GVKLFHGSGAAARAYVEADRSRADEYYLGADQAVAEYAVIDATGEVTAARSLSADEYEAWVDWVNPDTGESMGTPRK' A
#
# COMPACT_ATOMS: atom_id res chain seq x y z
N GLY A 1 4.98 -17.65 0.58
CA GLY A 1 3.88 -17.69 -0.40
C GLY A 1 3.20 -16.34 -0.43
N VAL A 2 2.65 -15.90 -1.57
CA VAL A 2 1.95 -14.61 -1.69
C VAL A 2 0.56 -14.74 -1.06
N LYS A 3 0.19 -13.81 -0.17
CA LYS A 3 -1.19 -13.66 0.32
C LYS A 3 -1.80 -12.43 -0.33
N LEU A 4 -2.86 -12.63 -1.10
CA LEU A 4 -3.68 -11.52 -1.59
C LEU A 4 -4.64 -11.12 -0.46
N PHE A 5 -4.69 -9.83 -0.17
CA PHE A 5 -5.60 -9.29 0.83
C PHE A 5 -6.92 -8.87 0.18
N HIS A 6 -8.03 -9.23 0.82
CA HIS A 6 -9.38 -8.87 0.40
C HIS A 6 -10.10 -8.38 1.66
N GLY A 7 -10.36 -7.08 1.77
CA GLY A 7 -10.90 -6.44 2.97
C GLY A 7 -10.76 -4.92 2.90
N SER A 8 -11.08 -4.22 3.99
CA SER A 8 -10.91 -2.76 4.08
C SER A 8 -9.45 -2.35 4.24
N GLY A 9 -9.13 -1.11 3.86
CA GLY A 9 -7.81 -0.51 4.04
C GLY A 9 -7.35 -0.52 5.49
N ALA A 10 -8.23 -0.20 6.43
CA ALA A 10 -7.91 -0.22 7.86
C ALA A 10 -7.45 -1.62 8.33
N ALA A 11 -8.07 -2.70 7.82
CA ALA A 11 -7.68 -4.07 8.17
C ALA A 11 -6.35 -4.47 7.52
N ALA A 12 -6.09 -3.99 6.29
CA ALA A 12 -4.80 -4.18 5.62
C ALA A 12 -3.67 -3.46 6.38
N ARG A 13 -3.91 -2.21 6.78
CA ARG A 13 -2.96 -1.41 7.56
C ARG A 13 -2.60 -2.09 8.87
N ALA A 14 -3.59 -2.54 9.64
CA ALA A 14 -3.37 -3.24 10.89
C ALA A 14 -2.51 -4.51 10.72
N TYR A 15 -2.67 -5.22 9.60
CA TYR A 15 -1.85 -6.39 9.27
C TYR A 15 -0.38 -6.01 9.05
N VAL A 16 -0.12 -4.99 8.24
CA VAL A 16 1.25 -4.53 7.92
C VAL A 16 1.95 -3.98 9.16
N GLU A 17 1.25 -3.19 9.98
CA GLU A 17 1.80 -2.64 11.22
C GLU A 17 2.11 -3.73 12.25
N ALA A 18 1.24 -4.74 12.39
CA ALA A 18 1.49 -5.87 13.28
C ALA A 18 2.71 -6.69 12.84
N ASP A 19 2.91 -6.87 11.53
CA ASP A 19 4.12 -7.54 10.99
C ASP A 19 5.38 -6.69 11.23
N ARG A 20 5.30 -5.37 11.03
CA ARG A 20 6.42 -4.44 11.30
C ARG A 20 6.84 -4.43 12.76
N SER A 21 5.89 -4.55 13.70
CA SER A 21 6.19 -4.63 15.13
C SER A 21 7.02 -5.87 15.53
N ARG A 22 7.06 -6.90 14.67
CA ARG A 22 7.89 -8.11 14.85
C ARG A 22 9.26 -8.01 14.19
N ALA A 23 9.46 -7.07 13.27
CA ALA A 23 10.78 -6.80 12.73
C ALA A 23 11.57 -6.02 13.80
N ASP A 24 12.66 -6.60 14.29
CA ASP A 24 13.56 -5.89 15.20
C ASP A 24 13.91 -4.52 14.60
N GLU A 25 13.73 -3.46 15.39
CA GLU A 25 13.78 -2.03 15.04
C GLU A 25 15.06 -1.57 14.29
N TYR A 26 16.06 -2.46 14.18
CA TYR A 26 17.40 -2.22 13.65
C TYR A 26 17.49 -2.01 12.12
N TYR A 27 16.44 -2.26 11.34
CA TYR A 27 16.46 -2.12 9.87
C TYR A 27 15.49 -1.08 9.29
N LEU A 28 14.74 -0.39 10.14
CA LEU A 28 13.79 0.62 9.68
C LEU A 28 14.46 1.98 9.76
N GLY A 29 14.99 2.43 8.62
CA GLY A 29 15.34 3.84 8.43
C GLY A 29 14.14 4.72 8.82
N ALA A 30 14.42 6.00 9.11
CA ALA A 30 13.47 7.01 9.59
C ALA A 30 12.30 7.35 8.62
N ASP A 31 11.91 6.41 7.76
CA ASP A 31 10.81 6.53 6.85
C ASP A 31 9.56 5.88 7.44
N GLN A 32 8.53 6.71 7.64
CA GLN A 32 7.21 6.33 8.14
C GLN A 32 6.38 5.59 7.07
N ALA A 33 6.94 5.40 5.88
CA ALA A 33 6.30 4.64 4.82
C ALA A 33 6.02 3.19 5.23
N VAL A 34 4.82 2.72 4.88
CA VAL A 34 4.35 1.35 5.17
C VAL A 34 4.32 0.47 3.91
N ALA A 35 4.41 1.06 2.72
CA ALA A 35 4.37 0.34 1.45
C ALA A 35 5.12 1.09 0.35
N GLU A 36 5.60 0.34 -0.66
CA GLU A 36 6.09 0.87 -1.92
C GLU A 36 5.00 0.73 -2.99
N TYR A 37 4.71 1.82 -3.69
CA TYR A 37 3.72 1.89 -4.77
C TYR A 37 4.41 2.08 -6.10
N ALA A 38 3.98 1.33 -7.12
CA ALA A 38 4.46 1.48 -8.49
C ALA A 38 3.31 1.34 -9.49
N VAL A 39 3.33 2.18 -10.53
CA VAL A 39 2.40 2.12 -11.67
C VAL A 39 3.15 1.58 -12.87
N ILE A 40 2.58 0.56 -13.49
CA ILE A 40 3.15 -0.09 -14.67
C ILE A 40 2.20 0.15 -15.85
N ASP A 41 2.75 0.59 -16.97
CA ASP A 41 1.98 0.79 -18.19
C ASP A 41 1.71 -0.52 -18.94
N ALA A 42 0.99 -0.43 -20.08
CA ALA A 42 0.66 -1.59 -20.89
C ALA A 42 1.88 -2.28 -21.54
N THR A 43 3.04 -1.62 -21.58
CA THR A 43 4.30 -2.16 -22.08
C THR A 43 5.13 -2.85 -21.00
N GLY A 44 4.75 -2.71 -19.73
CA GLY A 44 5.48 -3.24 -18.59
C GLY A 44 6.48 -2.25 -18.00
N GLU A 45 6.49 -1.00 -18.45
CA GLU A 45 7.39 0.04 -17.96
C GLU A 45 6.81 0.72 -16.72
N VAL A 46 7.68 1.01 -15.74
CA VAL A 46 7.30 1.74 -14.53
C VAL A 46 7.17 3.22 -14.86
N THR A 47 5.97 3.77 -14.67
CA THR A 47 5.65 5.18 -14.96
C THR A 47 5.61 6.06 -13.69
N ALA A 48 5.41 5.45 -12.53
CA ALA A 48 5.51 6.09 -11.23
C ALA A 48 5.99 5.08 -10.18
N ALA A 49 6.80 5.52 -9.22
CA ALA A 49 7.18 4.74 -8.06
C ALA A 49 7.41 5.66 -6.85
N ARG A 50 6.77 5.35 -5.71
CA ARG A 50 6.94 6.10 -4.46
C ARG A 50 6.52 5.31 -3.23
N SER A 51 7.06 5.69 -2.08
CA SER A 51 6.67 5.15 -0.77
C SER A 51 5.38 5.79 -0.26
N LEU A 52 4.45 4.98 0.25
CA LEU A 52 3.16 5.42 0.80
C LEU A 52 3.22 5.51 2.32
N SER A 53 2.68 6.60 2.86
CA SER A 53 2.34 6.68 4.29
C SER A 53 1.21 5.70 4.65
N ALA A 54 0.98 5.52 5.95
CA ALA A 54 -0.06 4.60 6.44
C ALA A 54 -1.48 4.98 5.97
N ASP A 55 -1.78 6.29 5.94
CA ASP A 55 -3.08 6.79 5.50
C ASP A 55 -3.26 6.64 3.97
N GLU A 56 -2.20 6.87 3.20
CA GLU A 56 -2.23 6.70 1.74
C GLU A 56 -2.35 5.23 1.33
N TYR A 57 -1.68 4.33 2.06
CA TYR A 57 -1.82 2.89 1.86
C TYR A 57 -3.25 2.42 2.17
N GLU A 58 -3.82 2.89 3.28
CA GLU A 58 -5.19 2.58 3.65
C GLU A 58 -6.18 3.05 2.58
N ALA A 59 -6.08 4.29 2.15
CA ALA A 59 -6.91 4.85 1.09
C ALA A 59 -6.75 4.08 -0.24
N TRP A 60 -5.52 3.68 -0.57
CA TRP A 60 -5.23 2.89 -1.76
C TRP A 60 -5.93 1.54 -1.77
N VAL A 61 -5.89 0.81 -0.65
CA VAL A 61 -6.60 -0.46 -0.49
C VAL A 61 -8.11 -0.25 -0.55
N ASP A 62 -8.61 0.90 -0.09
CA ASP A 62 -10.01 1.33 -0.24
C ASP A 62 -10.33 1.93 -1.62
N TRP A 63 -9.50 1.65 -2.63
CA TRP A 63 -9.70 2.02 -4.03
C TRP A 63 -9.62 3.52 -4.32
N VAL A 64 -8.79 4.26 -3.58
CA VAL A 64 -8.43 5.64 -3.89
C VAL A 64 -7.06 5.67 -4.57
N ASN A 65 -6.94 6.36 -5.70
CA ASN A 65 -5.66 6.52 -6.38
C ASN A 65 -4.69 7.37 -5.51
N PRO A 66 -3.49 6.87 -5.16
CA PRO A 66 -2.54 7.63 -4.33
C PRO A 66 -2.04 8.93 -4.97
N ASP A 67 -1.97 8.98 -6.29
CA ASP A 67 -1.43 10.13 -7.03
C ASP A 67 -2.51 11.18 -7.32
N THR A 68 -3.75 10.76 -7.58
CA THR A 68 -4.84 11.67 -7.98
C THR A 68 -5.89 11.90 -6.89
N GLY A 69 -5.97 11.04 -5.88
CA GLY A 69 -7.04 11.05 -4.87
C GLY A 69 -8.41 10.61 -5.40
N GLU A 70 -8.49 10.15 -6.66
CA GLU A 70 -9.75 9.74 -7.28
C GLU A 70 -10.12 8.30 -6.92
N SER A 71 -11.42 8.02 -6.81
CA SER A 71 -11.90 6.64 -6.67
C SER A 71 -11.63 5.87 -7.96
N MET A 72 -10.97 4.71 -7.82
CA MET A 72 -10.71 3.75 -8.89
C MET A 72 -11.93 2.86 -9.19
N GLY A 73 -13.08 3.13 -8.56
CA GLY A 73 -14.33 2.39 -8.71
C GLY A 73 -14.66 1.51 -7.50
N THR A 74 -15.47 0.48 -7.73
CA THR A 74 -15.92 -0.43 -6.68
C THR A 74 -15.08 -1.72 -6.69
N PRO A 75 -14.49 -2.12 -5.54
CA PRO A 75 -13.82 -3.40 -5.42
C PRO A 75 -14.73 -4.55 -5.84
N ARG A 76 -14.16 -5.54 -6.53
CA ARG A 76 -14.89 -6.78 -6.85
C ARG A 76 -15.18 -7.54 -5.55
N LYS A 77 -16.40 -8.09 -5.43
CA LYS A 77 -16.82 -8.94 -4.30
C LYS A 77 -16.28 -10.36 -4.42
#